data_AF-A0A8B7JXT0-F1
#
_entry.id   AF-A0A8B7JXT0-F1
#
_cell.length_a   1.000
_cell.length_b   1.000
_cell.length_c   1.000
_cell.angle_alpha   90.00
_cell.angle_beta   90.00
_cell.angle_gamma   90.00
#
_symmetry.space_group_name_H-M   'P 1'
#
loop_
_entity.id
_entity.type
_entity.pdbx_description
1 polymer ?
#
loop_
_entity_poly.entity_id
_entity_poly.type
_entity_poly.pdbx_seq_one_letter_code
_entity_poly.pdbx_strand_id
1 'polypeptide(L)'
;QLEVIMDRRLMQDDNRGLGQGVQDNKITANIFRLLLERRHGTDVNEEKSSVSFPSLLSHITSAFINHPVIPMTTYADSGVPEMLNTFSPLMSSMPCDMHIVNLRTIQSK
;
A
#
# COMPACT_ATOMS: atom_id res chain seq x y z
N GLN A 1 8.79 20.20 -9.35
CA GLN A 1 8.02 20.44 -8.11
C GLN A 1 7.00 19.33 -7.98
N LEU A 2 6.84 18.75 -6.79
CA LEU A 2 5.86 17.69 -6.50
C LEU A 2 4.97 18.16 -5.36
N GLU A 3 3.66 18.11 -5.57
CA GLU A 3 2.66 18.59 -4.61
C GLU A 3 1.62 17.50 -4.37
N VAL A 4 1.22 17.36 -3.10
CA VAL A 4 0.18 16.41 -2.68
C VAL A 4 -0.81 17.18 -1.81
N ILE A 5 -2.08 17.16 -2.20
CA ILE A 5 -3.16 17.77 -1.42
C ILE A 5 -3.58 16.77 -0.33
N MET A 6 -3.48 17.20 0.94
CA MET A 6 -3.70 16.31 2.08
C MET A 6 -5.14 16.31 2.60
N ASP A 7 -5.83 17.46 2.53
CA ASP A 7 -7.22 17.62 2.96
C ASP A 7 -7.82 18.86 2.27
N ARG A 8 -9.15 18.95 2.24
CA ARG A 8 -9.88 20.13 1.77
C ARG A 8 -11.09 20.40 2.66
N ARG A 9 -11.31 21.67 2.99
CA ARG A 9 -12.54 22.16 3.64
C ARG A 9 -13.23 23.14 2.71
N LEU A 10 -14.52 22.94 2.45
CA LEU A 10 -15.32 23.78 1.56
C LEU A 10 -16.57 24.27 2.29
N MET A 11 -16.81 25.58 2.25
CA MET A 11 -18.00 26.17 2.86
C MET A 11 -19.20 26.25 1.92
N GLN A 12 -19.00 25.95 0.63
CA GLN A 12 -19.99 26.09 -0.43
C GLN A 12 -20.23 24.74 -1.12
N ASP A 13 -21.46 24.55 -1.60
CA ASP A 13 -21.83 23.44 -2.48
C ASP A 13 -21.37 23.72 -3.92
N ASP A 14 -21.06 22.66 -4.68
CA ASP A 14 -20.65 22.75 -6.07
C ASP A 14 -21.79 22.55 -7.08
N ASN A 15 -23.04 22.50 -6.60
CA ASN A 15 -24.27 22.31 -7.36
C ASN A 15 -24.31 21.00 -8.17
N ARG A 16 -23.62 19.95 -7.72
CA ARG A 16 -23.68 18.60 -8.34
C ARG A 16 -24.61 17.62 -7.64
N GLY A 17 -25.49 18.13 -6.78
CA GLY A 17 -26.55 17.35 -6.13
C GLY A 17 -26.24 16.92 -4.69
N LEU A 18 -25.11 17.34 -4.12
CA LEU A 18 -24.80 17.09 -2.71
C LEU A 18 -25.57 18.04 -1.78
N GLY A 19 -25.72 19.30 -2.16
CA GLY A 19 -26.51 20.30 -1.42
C GLY A 19 -25.82 20.88 -0.18
N GLN A 20 -24.51 20.70 -0.04
CA GLN A 20 -23.70 21.20 1.09
C GLN A 20 -22.21 21.24 0.75
N GLY A 21 -21.45 22.06 1.48
CA GLY A 21 -19.98 22.01 1.46
C GLY A 21 -19.40 20.85 2.27
N VAL A 22 -18.08 20.66 2.22
CA VAL A 22 -17.32 19.67 3.00
C VAL A 22 -16.77 20.34 4.26
N GLN A 23 -17.42 20.12 5.41
CA GLN A 23 -17.15 20.83 6.67
C GLN A 23 -16.92 19.89 7.87
N ASP A 24 -16.90 18.59 7.63
CA ASP A 24 -16.83 17.53 8.63
C ASP A 24 -15.44 16.90 8.77
N ASN A 25 -14.39 17.65 8.39
CA ASN A 25 -13.00 17.20 8.45
C ASN A 25 -12.65 16.62 9.83
N LYS A 26 -11.98 15.47 9.81
CA LYS A 26 -11.36 14.84 10.98
C LYS A 26 -9.86 14.70 10.73
N ILE A 27 -9.09 14.69 11.81
CA ILE A 27 -7.64 14.47 11.73
C ILE A 27 -7.40 13.11 11.08
N THR A 28 -6.74 13.12 9.93
CA THR A 28 -6.36 11.93 9.16
C THR A 28 -4.85 11.83 9.12
N ALA A 29 -4.31 10.73 9.63
CA ALA A 29 -2.88 10.44 9.55
C ALA A 29 -2.54 9.97 8.13
N ASN A 30 -1.76 10.77 7.41
CA ASN A 30 -1.31 10.43 6.07
C ASN A 30 0.10 9.84 6.11
N ILE A 31 0.34 8.79 5.33
CA ILE A 31 1.62 8.09 5.25
C ILE A 31 2.06 8.08 3.79
N PHE A 32 3.25 8.60 3.52
CA PHE A 32 3.88 8.57 2.20
C PHE A 32 5.38 8.34 2.35
N ARG A 33 6.02 7.91 1.27
CA ARG A 33 7.49 7.80 1.20
C ARG A 33 8.01 8.55 -0.01
N LEU A 34 8.96 9.45 0.23
CA LEU A 34 9.74 10.08 -0.83
C LEU A 34 10.98 9.24 -1.08
N LEU A 35 11.10 8.73 -2.30
CA LEU A 35 12.20 7.87 -2.71
C LEU A 35 12.99 8.57 -3.82
N LEU A 36 14.24 8.89 -3.53
CA LEU A 36 15.18 9.44 -4.51
C LEU A 36 16.10 8.33 -5.00
N GLU A 37 16.07 8.08 -6.31
CA GLU A 37 16.84 6.99 -6.93
C GLU A 37 17.60 7.49 -8.14
N ARG A 38 18.79 6.91 -8.35
CA ARG A 38 19.52 7.09 -9.60
C ARG A 38 19.05 6.06 -10.61
N ARG A 39 18.45 6.51 -11.71
CA ARG A 39 18.19 5.65 -12.87
C ARG A 39 19.48 5.44 -13.66
N HIS A 40 19.81 4.19 -13.94
CA HIS A 40 20.93 3.81 -14.81
C HIS A 40 20.36 3.14 -16.06
N GLY A 41 20.84 3.53 -17.24
CA GLY A 41 20.52 2.84 -18.49
C GLY A 41 19.09 3.05 -19.00
N THR A 42 18.49 4.23 -18.78
CA THR A 42 17.26 4.61 -19.52
C THR A 42 17.58 4.62 -21.01
N ASP A 43 17.04 3.65 -21.75
CA ASP A 43 17.16 3.63 -23.20
C ASP A 43 16.46 4.89 -23.75
N VAL A 44 17.11 5.61 -24.65
CA VAL A 44 16.56 6.83 -25.28
C VAL A 44 15.22 6.53 -25.99
N ASN A 45 14.97 5.27 -26.32
CA ASN A 45 13.70 4.80 -26.86
C ASN A 45 12.59 4.65 -25.81
N GLU A 46 12.91 4.35 -24.54
CA GLU A 46 11.93 4.29 -23.44
C GLU A 46 11.37 5.68 -23.09
N GLU A 47 12.15 6.74 -23.28
CA GLU A 47 11.69 8.13 -23.06
C GLU A 47 10.55 8.56 -23.99
N LYS A 48 10.34 7.85 -25.10
CA LYS A 48 9.24 8.10 -26.05
C LYS A 48 7.96 7.32 -25.72
N SER A 49 8.02 6.43 -24.74
CA SER A 49 6.86 5.66 -24.28
C SER A 49 5.90 6.56 -23.50
N SER A 50 4.60 6.39 -23.73
CA SER A 50 3.55 7.01 -22.90
C SER A 50 3.43 6.37 -21.52
N VAL A 51 4.11 5.24 -21.30
CA VAL A 51 4.06 4.45 -20.07
C VAL A 51 5.45 4.38 -19.46
N SER A 52 5.51 4.57 -18.13
CA SER A 52 6.72 4.39 -17.33
C SER A 52 6.44 3.41 -16.19
N PHE A 53 7.50 2.75 -15.71
CA PHE A 53 7.39 1.74 -14.65
C PHE A 53 8.17 2.19 -13.40
N PRO A 54 7.67 1.86 -12.20
CA PRO A 54 8.44 2.06 -10.97
C PRO A 54 9.68 1.16 -10.96
N SER A 55 10.73 1.60 -10.26
CA SER A 55 11.84 0.72 -9.92
C SER A 55 11.38 -0.41 -8.99
N LEU A 56 12.19 -1.46 -8.88
CA LEU A 56 11.92 -2.55 -7.93
C LEU A 56 11.80 -2.04 -6.48
N LEU A 57 12.68 -1.12 -6.05
CA LEU A 57 12.67 -0.56 -4.70
C LEU A 57 11.44 0.32 -4.46
N SER A 58 11.03 1.11 -5.46
CA SER A 58 9.77 1.88 -5.42
C SER A 58 8.56 0.96 -5.30
N HIS A 59 8.53 -0.12 -6.09
CA HIS A 59 7.46 -1.11 -6.05
C HIS A 59 7.35 -1.81 -4.69
N ILE A 60 8.46 -2.32 -4.14
CA ILE A 60 8.50 -2.96 -2.82
C ILE A 60 8.09 -1.99 -1.72
N THR A 61 8.60 -0.75 -1.76
CA THR A 61 8.23 0.30 -0.81
C THR A 61 6.73 0.58 -0.83
N SER A 62 6.13 0.72 -2.02
CA SER A 62 4.70 0.94 -2.19
C SER A 62 3.90 -0.24 -1.65
N ALA A 63 4.36 -1.47 -1.90
CA ALA A 63 3.73 -2.67 -1.39
C ALA A 63 3.71 -2.70 0.15
N PHE A 64 4.80 -2.32 0.83
CA PHE A 64 4.86 -2.25 2.30
C PHE A 64 3.89 -1.20 2.90
N ILE A 65 3.63 -0.10 2.20
CA ILE A 65 2.68 0.92 2.66
C ILE A 65 1.23 0.42 2.52
N ASN A 66 0.93 -0.27 1.41
CA ASN A 66 -0.42 -0.76 1.13
C ASN A 66 -0.76 -2.10 1.84
N HIS A 67 0.25 -2.90 2.17
CA HIS A 67 0.11 -4.22 2.78
C HIS A 67 1.06 -4.34 3.99
N PRO A 68 0.78 -3.62 5.09
CA PRO A 68 1.64 -3.65 6.27
C PRO A 68 1.60 -5.01 6.97
N VAL A 69 2.69 -5.34 7.67
CA VAL A 69 2.70 -6.48 8.59
C VAL A 69 1.70 -6.20 9.71
N ILE A 70 0.81 -7.16 9.98
CA ILE A 70 -0.18 -7.05 11.05
C ILE A 70 0.39 -7.74 12.29
N PRO A 71 0.90 -7.00 13.29
CA PRO A 71 1.35 -7.60 14.53
C PRO A 71 0.13 -8.12 15.32
N MET A 72 0.20 -9.36 15.77
CA MET A 72 -0.78 -9.94 16.69
C MET A 72 -0.13 -10.07 18.06
N THR A 73 -0.79 -9.55 19.09
CA THR A 73 -0.31 -9.63 20.47
C THR A 73 -1.17 -10.60 21.28
N THR A 74 -0.55 -11.29 22.23
CA THR A 74 -1.23 -12.12 23.22
C THR A 74 -0.82 -11.68 24.63
N TYR A 75 -1.69 -11.95 25.60
CA TYR A 75 -1.34 -11.82 27.01
C TYR A 75 -0.37 -12.92 27.42
N ALA A 76 0.51 -12.62 28.38
CA ALA A 76 1.49 -13.59 28.89
C ALA A 76 0.83 -14.73 29.70
N ASP A 77 -0.28 -14.44 30.39
CA ASP A 77 -0.96 -15.36 31.30
C ASP A 77 -2.09 -16.17 30.63
N SER A 78 -2.23 -16.11 29.31
CA SER A 78 -3.36 -16.72 28.58
C SER A 78 -3.29 -18.26 28.45
N GLY A 79 -2.32 -18.92 29.10
CA GLY A 79 -2.11 -20.36 28.97
C GLY A 79 -1.83 -20.79 27.53
N VAL A 80 -1.37 -19.86 26.68
CA VAL A 80 -1.03 -20.13 25.28
C VAL A 80 0.12 -21.14 25.26
N PRO A 81 -0.03 -22.26 24.53
CA PRO A 81 1.04 -23.25 24.37
C PRO A 81 2.33 -22.57 23.89
N GLU A 82 3.49 -23.18 24.18
CA GLU A 82 4.79 -22.70 23.66
C GLU A 82 4.66 -22.28 22.18
N MET A 83 5.19 -21.10 21.88
CA MET A 83 5.12 -20.52 20.55
C MET A 83 5.63 -21.55 19.53
N LEU A 84 4.75 -22.02 18.66
CA LEU A 84 5.13 -22.94 17.59
C LEU A 84 6.16 -22.27 16.68
N ASN A 85 6.97 -23.09 16.01
CA ASN A 85 7.92 -22.62 15.01
C ASN A 85 7.23 -21.78 13.92
N THR A 86 8.00 -20.90 13.30
CA THR A 86 7.57 -20.02 12.21
C THR A 86 6.72 -20.76 11.17
N PHE A 87 5.48 -20.31 10.97
CA PHE A 87 4.61 -20.83 9.93
C PHE A 87 5.04 -20.27 8.55
N SER A 88 5.35 -21.16 7.60
CA SER A 88 5.60 -20.81 6.20
C SER A 88 4.57 -21.49 5.30
N PRO A 89 3.56 -20.76 4.79
CA PRO A 89 2.51 -21.36 3.94
C PRO A 89 3.01 -21.76 2.55
N LEU A 90 4.16 -21.22 2.12
CA LEU A 90 4.75 -21.50 0.81
C LEU A 90 5.90 -22.51 0.95
N MET A 91 6.00 -23.42 -0.03
CA MET A 91 7.11 -24.37 -0.11
C MET A 91 8.44 -23.71 -0.49
N SER A 92 8.38 -22.55 -1.16
CA SER A 92 9.54 -21.74 -1.55
C SER A 92 9.16 -20.27 -1.64
N SER A 93 10.15 -19.39 -1.51
CA SER A 93 9.95 -17.95 -1.72
C SER A 93 9.47 -17.65 -3.14
N MET A 94 8.60 -16.65 -3.28
CA MET A 94 8.19 -16.14 -4.59
C MET A 94 9.25 -15.22 -5.20
N PRO A 95 9.28 -15.07 -6.54
CA PRO A 95 10.05 -14.02 -7.20
C PRO A 95 9.72 -12.62 -6.67
N CYS A 96 10.71 -11.72 -6.69
CA CYS A 96 10.58 -10.37 -6.12
C CYS A 96 9.60 -9.43 -6.87
N ASP A 97 9.16 -9.85 -8.05
CA ASP A 97 8.21 -9.19 -8.94
C ASP A 97 6.82 -9.85 -8.93
N MET A 98 6.58 -10.85 -8.07
CA MET A 98 5.29 -11.51 -7.92
C MET A 98 4.61 -11.16 -6.59
N HIS A 99 3.32 -10.84 -6.63
CA HIS A 99 2.53 -10.51 -5.45
C HIS A 99 1.18 -11.25 -5.44
N ILE A 100 0.86 -11.93 -4.34
CA ILE A 100 -0.43 -12.60 -4.16
C ILE A 100 -1.47 -11.56 -3.75
N VAL A 101 -2.30 -11.16 -4.70
CA VAL A 101 -3.35 -10.15 -4.47
C VAL A 101 -4.63 -10.72 -3.85
N ASN A 102 -4.85 -12.03 -3.94
CA ASN A 102 -6.02 -12.69 -3.39
C ASN A 102 -5.73 -14.17 -3.11
N LEU A 103 -6.05 -14.61 -1.89
CA LEU A 103 -6.05 -16.01 -1.49
C LEU A 103 -7.36 -16.25 -0.73
N ARG A 104 -8.25 -17.04 -1.33
CA ARG A 104 -9.55 -17.35 -0.74
C ARG A 104 -9.85 -18.84 -0.85
N THR A 105 -10.50 -19.37 0.17
CA THR A 105 -11.10 -20.71 0.09
C THR A 105 -12.29 -20.67 -0.85
N ILE A 106 -12.39 -21.64 -1.75
CA ILE A 106 -13.62 -21.90 -2.51
C ILE A 106 -14.47 -22.90 -1.75
N GLN A 107 -15.76 -22.63 -1.62
CA GLN A 107 -16.68 -23.55 -0.97
C GLN A 107 -16.83 -24.80 -1.85
N SER A 108 -16.56 -25.98 -1.29
CA SER A 108 -16.95 -27.24 -1.93
C SER A 108 -18.47 -27.28 -2.04
N LYS A 109 -18.99 -27.70 -3.20
CA LYS A 109 -20.36 -28.18 -3.27
C LYS A 109 -20.57 -29.36 -2.34
#